data_AF-A0A2M8D967-F1
#
_entry.id   AF-A0A2M8D967-F1
#
_cell.length_a   1.000
_cell.length_b   1.000
_cell.length_c   1.000
_cell.angle_alpha   90.00
_cell.angle_beta   90.00
_cell.angle_gamma   90.00
#
_symmetry.space_group_name_H-M   'P 1'
#
loop_
_entity.id
_entity.type
_entity.pdbx_description
1 polymer ?
#
loop_
_entity_poly.entity_id
_entity_poly.type
_entity_poly.pdbx_seq_one_letter_code
_entity_poly.pdbx_strand_id
1 'polypeptide(L)'
;MFSNVIKDRYLRVVAGLSLLILLVTALIFYLRLGSVTTPLIIHFDAYKGIDFLAGRIEVFGVLLSALVIILINLFLADFLYSRERFLSYIFGFVSLELTVLILITIGVIISVN
;
A
#
# COMPACT_ATOMS: atom_id res chain seq x y z
N MET A 1 -19.32 -10.17 -4.54
CA MET A 1 -18.41 -9.71 -3.46
C MET A 1 -17.77 -8.34 -3.73
N PHE A 2 -17.85 -7.77 -4.94
CA PHE A 2 -17.45 -6.36 -5.20
C PHE A 2 -18.38 -5.69 -6.22
N SER A 3 -19.66 -6.08 -6.24
CA SER A 3 -20.56 -5.71 -7.35
C SER A 3 -20.83 -4.20 -7.39
N ASN A 4 -20.86 -3.54 -6.24
CA ASN A 4 -21.11 -2.11 -6.14
C ASN A 4 -19.85 -1.31 -6.46
N VAL A 5 -18.70 -1.75 -5.94
CA VAL A 5 -17.39 -1.12 -6.23
C VAL A 5 -17.07 -1.14 -7.73
N ILE A 6 -17.39 -2.23 -8.44
CA ILE A 6 -17.15 -2.34 -9.89
C ILE A 6 -18.15 -1.51 -10.70
N LYS A 7 -19.40 -1.38 -10.24
CA LYS A 7 -20.44 -0.61 -10.94
C LYS A 7 -20.18 0.88 -10.85
N ASP A 8 -19.86 1.38 -9.66
CA ASP A 8 -19.61 2.80 -9.46
C ASP A 8 -18.32 3.25 -10.15
N ARG A 9 -18.35 4.40 -10.82
CA ARG A 9 -17.19 4.91 -11.57
C ARG A 9 -16.07 5.37 -10.62
N TYR A 10 -16.41 6.07 -9.55
CA TYR A 10 -15.42 6.63 -8.62
C TYR A 10 -14.77 5.52 -7.82
N LEU A 11 -15.56 4.63 -7.21
CA LEU A 11 -15.01 3.52 -6.41
C LEU A 11 -14.14 2.59 -7.24
N ARG A 12 -14.55 2.29 -8.48
CA ARG A 12 -13.74 1.47 -9.40
C ARG A 12 -12.42 2.12 -9.76
N VAL A 13 -12.42 3.43 -10.06
CA VAL A 13 -11.19 4.16 -10.38
C VAL A 13 -10.27 4.21 -9.17
N VAL A 14 -10.80 4.52 -7.99
CA VAL A 14 -10.03 4.59 -6.75
C VAL A 14 -9.46 3.22 -6.38
N ALA A 15 -10.26 2.15 -6.45
CA ALA A 15 -9.80 0.78 -6.22
C ALA A 15 -8.73 0.35 -7.23
N GLY A 16 -8.95 0.64 -8.52
CA GLY A 16 -8.01 0.31 -9.59
C GLY A 16 -6.68 1.05 -9.43
N LEU A 17 -6.71 2.34 -9.12
CA LEU A 17 -5.52 3.14 -8.84
C LEU A 17 -4.77 2.64 -7.60
N SER A 18 -5.50 2.34 -6.52
CA SER A 18 -4.93 1.80 -5.28
C SER A 18 -4.13 0.51 -5.54
N LEU A 19 -4.74 -0.44 -6.26
CA LEU A 19 -4.11 -1.70 -6.61
C LEU A 19 -2.94 -1.52 -7.59
N LEU A 20 -3.09 -0.62 -8.58
CA LEU A 20 -2.03 -0.32 -9.54
C LEU A 20 -0.82 0.30 -8.84
N ILE A 21 -1.02 1.28 -7.96
CA ILE A 21 0.05 1.91 -7.19
C ILE A 21 0.76 0.87 -6.33
N LEU A 22 0.01 0.00 -5.64
CA LEU A 22 0.63 -1.03 -4.82
C LEU A 22 1.44 -2.03 -5.65
N LEU A 23 0.92 -2.46 -6.80
CA LEU A 23 1.64 -3.36 -7.72
C LEU A 23 2.91 -2.72 -8.28
N VAL A 24 2.83 -1.46 -8.72
CA VAL A 24 4.00 -0.72 -9.20
C VAL A 24 5.02 -0.55 -8.09
N THR A 25 4.58 -0.22 -6.86
CA THR A 25 5.45 -0.11 -5.69
C THR A 25 6.17 -1.44 -5.41
N ALA A 26 5.43 -2.55 -5.40
CA ALA A 26 6.00 -3.88 -5.17
C ALA A 26 7.00 -4.28 -6.27
N LEU A 27 6.70 -3.95 -7.54
CA LEU A 27 7.60 -4.19 -8.67
C LEU A 27 8.88 -3.36 -8.55
N ILE A 28 8.78 -2.08 -8.23
CA ILE A 28 9.93 -1.18 -8.02
C ILE A 28 10.82 -1.73 -6.90
N PHE A 29 10.22 -2.13 -5.78
CA PHE A 29 10.95 -2.73 -4.67
C PHE A 29 11.70 -4.00 -5.09
N TYR A 30 11.02 -4.92 -5.77
CA TYR A 30 11.63 -6.17 -6.25
C TYR A 30 12.80 -5.92 -7.22
N LEU A 31 12.65 -4.99 -8.16
CA LEU A 31 13.69 -4.67 -9.14
C LEU A 31 14.91 -3.97 -8.54
N ARG A 32 14.72 -3.12 -7.52
CA ARG A 32 15.80 -2.33 -6.91
C ARG A 32 16.52 -3.07 -5.79
N LEU A 33 15.76 -3.74 -4.92
CA LEU A 33 16.27 -4.31 -3.68
C LEU A 33 16.10 -5.84 -3.60
N GLY A 34 15.50 -6.48 -4.59
CA GLY A 34 15.26 -7.93 -4.59
C GLY A 34 16.53 -8.78 -4.64
N SER A 35 17.63 -8.27 -5.21
CA SER A 35 18.93 -8.96 -5.27
C SER A 35 19.83 -8.68 -4.06
N VAL A 36 19.46 -7.72 -3.21
CA VAL A 36 20.27 -7.34 -2.05
C VAL A 36 20.10 -8.40 -0.95
N THR A 37 21.23 -8.95 -0.51
CA THR A 37 21.29 -9.96 0.57
C THR A 37 21.69 -9.36 1.91
N THR A 38 22.16 -8.11 1.92
CA THR A 38 22.46 -7.36 3.14
C THR A 38 21.19 -6.83 3.81
N PRO A 39 21.20 -6.63 5.13
CA PRO A 39 20.08 -6.00 5.84
C PRO A 39 19.78 -4.63 5.25
N LEU A 40 18.51 -4.34 5.00
CA LEU A 40 18.06 -3.07 4.46
C LEU A 40 17.86 -2.08 5.60
N ILE A 41 18.30 -0.84 5.38
CA ILE A 41 18.01 0.29 6.26
C ILE A 41 16.55 0.66 6.04
N ILE A 42 15.70 0.36 7.03
CA ILE A 42 14.27 0.67 6.99
C ILE A 42 13.97 1.96 7.77
N HIS A 43 14.78 2.25 8.80
CA HIS A 43 14.69 3.50 9.53
C HIS A 43 16.08 4.13 9.71
N PHE A 44 16.19 5.37 9.26
CA PHE A 44 17.37 6.20 9.39
C PHE A 44 16.98 7.50 10.11
N ASP A 45 17.59 7.76 11.25
CA ASP A 45 17.48 9.02 11.97
C ASP A 45 18.72 9.87 11.62
N ALA A 46 18.52 11.09 11.13
CA ALA A 46 19.62 11.98 10.73
C ALA A 46 20.56 12.34 11.89
N TYR A 47 20.11 12.26 13.15
CA TYR A 47 20.88 12.57 14.35
C TYR A 47 21.46 11.33 15.04
N LYS A 48 20.84 10.15 14.91
CA LYS A 48 21.27 8.90 15.56
C LYS A 48 21.88 7.85 14.61
N GLY A 49 21.75 8.02 13.30
CA GLY A 49 22.17 7.04 12.30
C GLY A 49 21.12 5.96 12.04
N ILE A 50 21.57 4.79 11.62
CA ILE A 50 20.72 3.63 11.30
C ILE A 50 20.18 3.04 12.61
N ASP A 51 18.88 3.15 12.84
CA ASP A 51 18.24 2.65 14.07
C ASP A 51 17.48 1.34 13.83
N PHE A 52 17.06 1.09 12.58
CA PHE A 52 16.34 -0.15 12.24
C PHE A 52 16.80 -0.74 10.91
N LEU A 53 17.40 -1.93 11.01
CA LEU A 53 17.72 -2.81 9.89
C LEU A 53 16.68 -3.92 9.84
N ALA A 54 16.12 -4.21 8.67
CA ALA A 54 15.38 -5.46 8.50
C ALA A 54 15.70 -6.13 7.17
N GLY A 55 15.40 -7.41 7.07
CA GLY A 55 15.55 -8.14 5.83
C GLY A 55 14.52 -7.72 4.77
N ARG A 56 14.73 -8.23 3.56
CA ARG A 56 13.78 -8.08 2.45
C ARG A 56 12.41 -8.70 2.73
N ILE A 57 12.35 -9.75 3.55
CA ILE A 57 11.12 -10.49 3.86
C ILE A 57 10.17 -9.60 4.65
N GLU A 58 10.71 -8.79 5.55
CA GLU A 58 9.99 -7.85 6.39
C GLU A 58 9.36 -6.74 5.55
N VAL A 59 10.09 -6.22 4.54
CA VAL A 59 9.54 -5.23 3.60
C VAL A 59 8.45 -5.84 2.71
N PHE A 60 8.63 -7.09 2.24
CA PHE A 60 7.54 -7.82 1.56
C PHE A 60 6.34 -8.04 2.49
N GLY A 61 6.59 -8.25 3.80
CA GLY A 61 5.56 -8.30 4.82
C GLY A 61 4.74 -7.01 4.88
N VAL A 62 5.39 -5.84 4.86
CA VAL A 62 4.71 -4.54 4.81
C VAL A 62 3.84 -4.41 3.55
N LEU A 63 4.36 -4.79 2.38
CA LEU A 63 3.59 -4.76 1.12
C LEU A 63 2.38 -5.72 1.16
N LEU A 64 2.55 -6.91 1.73
CA LEU A 64 1.48 -7.89 1.89
C LEU A 64 0.41 -7.40 2.89
N SER A 65 0.83 -6.82 4.01
CA SER A 65 -0.08 -6.20 4.97
C SER A 65 -0.87 -5.05 4.34
N ALA A 66 -0.21 -4.20 3.53
CA ALA A 66 -0.88 -3.15 2.78
C ALA A 66 -1.93 -3.71 1.81
N LEU A 67 -1.62 -4.79 1.08
CA LEU A 67 -2.58 -5.48 0.21
C LEU A 67 -3.81 -5.95 0.99
N VAL A 68 -3.60 -6.62 2.12
CA VAL A 68 -4.69 -7.13 2.98
C VAL A 68 -5.57 -5.99 3.48
N ILE A 69 -4.98 -4.88 3.95
CA ILE A 69 -5.72 -3.71 4.42
C ILE A 69 -6.57 -3.09 3.30
N ILE A 70 -6.02 -2.96 2.09
CA ILE A 70 -6.77 -2.45 0.93
C ILE A 70 -7.93 -3.38 0.60
N LEU A 71 -7.73 -4.70 0.59
CA LEU A 71 -8.80 -5.66 0.32
C LEU A 71 -9.93 -5.56 1.37
N ILE A 72 -9.58 -5.38 2.64
CA ILE A 72 -10.55 -5.15 3.72
C ILE A 72 -11.32 -3.84 3.48
N ASN A 73 -10.64 -2.76 3.16
CA ASN A 73 -11.30 -1.47 2.90
C ASN A 73 -12.21 -1.52 1.66
N LEU A 74 -11.79 -2.21 0.59
CA LEU A 74 -12.63 -2.40 -0.60
C LEU A 74 -13.85 -3.27 -0.29
N PHE A 75 -13.71 -4.28 0.56
CA PHE A 75 -14.84 -5.10 1.02
C PHE A 75 -15.82 -4.26 1.86
N LEU A 76 -15.30 -3.45 2.79
CA LEU A 76 -16.11 -2.51 3.57
C LEU A 76 -16.80 -1.47 2.67
N ALA A 77 -16.10 -0.97 1.65
CA ALA A 77 -16.68 -0.06 0.67
C ALA A 77 -17.85 -0.72 -0.08
N ASP A 78 -17.72 -1.97 -0.54
CA ASP A 78 -18.81 -2.70 -1.22
C ASP A 78 -20.01 -2.94 -0.30
N PHE A 79 -19.74 -3.35 0.95
CA PHE A 79 -20.76 -3.65 1.96
C PHE A 79 -21.53 -2.39 2.38
N LEU A 80 -20.83 -1.29 2.62
CA LEU A 80 -21.43 -0.04 3.07
C LEU A 80 -22.12 0.71 1.93
N TYR A 81 -21.81 0.44 0.66
CA TYR A 81 -22.42 1.15 -0.46
C TYR A 81 -23.96 1.11 -0.46
N SER A 82 -24.53 -0.03 -0.05
CA SER A 82 -25.99 -0.22 0.01
C SER A 82 -26.66 0.46 1.20
N ARG A 83 -25.92 0.72 2.29
CA ARG A 83 -26.44 1.36 3.51
C ARG A 83 -26.13 2.86 3.55
N GLU A 84 -24.87 3.22 3.35
CA GLU A 84 -24.32 4.56 3.53
C GLU A 84 -23.26 4.83 2.44
N ARG A 85 -23.68 5.50 1.35
CA ARG A 85 -22.79 5.80 0.22
C ARG A 85 -21.58 6.65 0.63
N PHE A 86 -21.77 7.58 1.57
CA PHE A 86 -20.70 8.44 2.06
C PHE A 86 -19.56 7.64 2.70
N LEU A 87 -19.88 6.68 3.58
CA LEU A 87 -18.87 5.82 4.20
C LEU A 87 -18.16 4.94 3.17
N SER A 88 -18.90 4.42 2.17
CA SER A 88 -18.31 3.64 1.08
C SER A 88 -17.21 4.42 0.34
N TYR A 89 -17.46 5.69 0.01
CA TYR A 89 -16.46 6.55 -0.61
C TYR A 89 -15.26 6.81 0.31
N ILE A 90 -15.48 7.04 1.61
CA ILE A 90 -14.38 7.21 2.57
C ILE A 90 -13.45 5.99 2.55
N PHE A 91 -13.99 4.77 2.67
CA PHE A 91 -13.16 3.56 2.66
C PHE A 91 -12.40 3.37 1.34
N GLY A 92 -13.03 3.74 0.21
CA GLY A 92 -12.36 3.78 -1.08
C GLY A 92 -11.17 4.75 -1.07
N PHE A 93 -11.40 6.02 -0.73
CA PHE A 93 -10.35 7.05 -0.73
C PHE A 93 -9.24 6.78 0.28
N VAL A 94 -9.55 6.27 1.47
CA VAL A 94 -8.56 5.86 2.46
C VAL A 94 -7.66 4.75 1.92
N SER A 95 -8.19 3.83 1.12
CA SER A 95 -7.36 2.81 0.45
C SER A 95 -6.32 3.43 -0.47
N LEU A 96 -6.72 4.46 -1.22
CA LEU A 96 -5.81 5.17 -2.11
C LEU A 96 -4.75 5.95 -1.32
N GLU A 97 -5.16 6.68 -0.29
CA GLU A 97 -4.24 7.40 0.61
C GLU A 97 -3.20 6.46 1.22
N LEU A 98 -3.63 5.31 1.74
CA LEU A 98 -2.72 4.28 2.27
C LEU A 98 -1.74 3.79 1.22
N THR A 99 -2.17 3.57 -0.03
CA THR A 99 -1.24 3.12 -1.09
C THR A 99 -0.19 4.17 -1.44
N VAL A 100 -0.55 5.46 -1.38
CA VAL A 100 0.41 6.56 -1.58
C VAL A 100 1.40 6.62 -0.43
N LEU A 101 0.95 6.46 0.82
CA LEU A 101 1.85 6.41 1.99
C LEU A 101 2.82 5.23 1.90
N ILE A 102 2.35 4.06 1.46
CA ILE A 102 3.22 2.88 1.25
C ILE A 102 4.24 3.13 0.13
N LEU A 103 3.84 3.78 -0.97
CA LEU A 103 4.76 4.17 -2.03
C LEU A 103 5.87 5.10 -1.51
N ILE A 104 5.51 6.10 -0.69
CA ILE A 104 6.48 7.02 -0.07
C ILE A 104 7.44 6.26 0.83
N THR A 105 6.93 5.39 1.72
CA THR A 105 7.75 4.57 2.62
C THR A 105 8.76 3.72 1.86
N ILE A 106 8.31 3.01 0.81
CA ILE A 106 9.20 2.19 -0.02
C ILE A 106 10.20 3.06 -0.79
N GLY A 107 9.77 4.23 -1.27
CA GLY A 107 10.66 5.19 -1.92
C GLY A 107 11.79 5.67 -1.01
N VAL A 108 11.49 5.96 0.26
CA VAL A 108 12.50 6.32 1.26
C VAL A 108 13.46 5.16 1.52
N ILE A 109 12.95 3.94 1.68
CA ILE A 109 13.78 2.73 1.87
C ILE A 109 14.74 2.57 0.68
N ILE A 110 14.27 2.71 -0.55
CA ILE A 110 15.11 2.62 -1.75
C ILE A 110 16.12 3.78 -1.82
N SER A 111 15.77 4.98 -1.36
CA SER A 111 16.69 6.12 -1.43
C SER A 111 17.86 6.04 -0.45
N VAL A 112 17.71 5.30 0.65
CA VAL A 112 18.71 5.20 1.72
C VAL A 112 19.62 3.98 1.55
N ASN A 113 19.26 3.03 0.67
CA ASN A 113 20.04 1.81 0.38
C ASN A 113 20.62 1.84 -1.04
#